data_AF-A0A920YJA3-F1
#
_entry.id   AF-A0A920YJA3-F1
#
_cell.length_a   1.000
_cell.length_b   1.000
_cell.length_c   1.000
_cell.angle_alpha   90.00
_cell.angle_beta   90.00
_cell.angle_gamma   90.00
#
_symmetry.space_group_name_H-M   'P 1'
#
loop_
_entity.id
_entity.type
_entity.pdbx_description
1 polymer ?
#
loop_
_entity_poly.entity_id
_entity_poly.type
_entity_poly.pdbx_seq_one_letter_code
_entity_poly.pdbx_strand_id
1 'polypeptide(L)'
;MALVGQIRETRDINRPTSEVDLRLVAGLQQRLVPELIEALSKRYTILRTVSLLQPVGRRVLAQELGSTERRLRAEVEFLRAQGLVAASNLGMTLTPAGAELVEELALYMREVHDLTRREQALAQHLGLERVIAVPGDSDTSETVQKDMGRAAAQHLKAILAEGMVLAVSGGTTLARVAAALLPANYHGRVTVVPARGGMGEDLGKQAGTIAAKIAAKLNATHRLLHLPDWLGEKAAAALAQEPEIKEVLELGRSASVLLLGIGAAQAMARRRHLRPDQLSLLEQLGAVGETFGYYFNRRGEIVYV
;
A
#
# COMPACT_ATOMS: atom_id res chain seq x y z
N MET A 1 30.32 2.20 -53.29
CA MET A 1 29.10 1.95 -54.08
C MET A 1 28.43 0.69 -53.56
N ALA A 2 27.30 0.86 -52.87
CA ALA A 2 26.17 -0.07 -52.64
C ALA A 2 25.52 0.34 -51.30
N LEU A 3 24.50 1.19 -51.38
CA LEU A 3 23.67 1.59 -50.23
C LEU A 3 22.68 0.46 -49.96
N VAL A 4 22.77 -0.17 -48.79
CA VAL A 4 21.79 -1.14 -48.28
C VAL A 4 20.96 -0.47 -47.18
N GLY A 5 19.63 -0.51 -47.32
CA GLY A 5 18.70 -0.38 -46.19
C GLY A 5 18.27 1.04 -45.80
N GLN A 6 17.64 1.79 -46.70
CA GLN A 6 16.73 2.86 -46.27
C GLN A 6 15.38 2.23 -45.88
N ILE A 7 15.11 2.17 -44.58
CA ILE A 7 13.78 1.93 -44.03
C ILE A 7 12.90 3.09 -44.48
N ARG A 8 11.79 2.79 -45.17
CA ARG A 8 10.80 3.81 -45.58
C ARG A 8 10.23 4.51 -44.35
N GLU A 9 10.56 5.79 -44.17
CA GLU A 9 9.93 6.71 -43.20
C GLU A 9 8.56 7.23 -43.70
N THR A 10 7.68 6.34 -44.12
CA THR A 10 6.27 6.70 -44.34
C THR A 10 5.43 5.91 -43.36
N ARG A 11 5.29 6.46 -42.14
CA ARG A 11 4.29 6.04 -41.17
C ARG A 11 2.93 6.09 -41.86
N ASP A 12 2.28 4.94 -41.91
CA ASP A 12 0.90 4.80 -42.36
C ASP A 12 -0.01 5.60 -41.40
N ILE A 13 -0.44 6.78 -41.84
CA ILE A 13 -1.29 7.72 -41.11
C ILE A 13 -2.69 7.15 -40.79
N ASN A 14 -3.05 6.00 -41.39
CA ASN A 14 -4.33 5.33 -41.18
C ASN A 14 -4.22 4.05 -40.35
N ARG A 15 -3.06 3.75 -39.76
CA ARG A 15 -2.96 2.66 -38.78
C ARG A 15 -3.65 3.11 -37.49
N PRO A 16 -4.77 2.50 -37.07
CA PRO A 16 -5.36 2.81 -35.77
C PRO A 16 -4.29 2.55 -34.72
N THR A 17 -3.95 3.58 -33.94
CA THR A 17 -3.08 3.47 -32.77
C THR A 17 -3.60 2.32 -31.92
N SER A 18 -2.84 1.23 -31.82
CA SER A 18 -3.21 -0.02 -31.14
C SER A 18 -3.12 0.12 -29.62
N GLU A 19 -3.74 1.17 -29.11
CA GLU A 19 -4.06 1.39 -27.71
C GLU A 19 -5.45 2.02 -27.76
N VAL A 20 -6.47 1.19 -27.95
CA VAL A 20 -7.79 1.60 -27.53
C VAL A 20 -7.62 1.87 -26.03
N ASP A 21 -7.62 3.14 -25.64
CA ASP A 21 -7.44 3.56 -24.25
C ASP A 21 -8.39 2.72 -23.37
N LEU A 22 -7.86 1.86 -22.49
CA LEU A 22 -8.65 0.98 -21.63
C LEU A 22 -9.73 1.79 -20.89
N ARG A 23 -9.44 3.06 -20.62
CA ARG A 23 -10.37 4.05 -20.10
C ARG A 23 -11.53 4.35 -21.03
N LEU A 24 -11.27 4.54 -22.32
CA LEU A 24 -12.33 4.76 -23.32
C LEU A 24 -13.26 3.55 -23.37
N VAL A 25 -12.71 2.33 -23.39
CA VAL A 25 -13.51 1.10 -23.41
C VAL A 25 -14.33 0.94 -22.13
N ALA A 26 -13.69 1.11 -20.96
CA ALA A 26 -14.38 1.06 -19.68
C ALA A 26 -15.51 2.10 -19.60
N GLY A 27 -15.25 3.34 -20.05
CA GLY A 27 -16.23 4.42 -20.08
C GLY A 27 -17.39 4.16 -21.05
N LEU A 28 -17.13 3.55 -22.21
CA LEU A 28 -18.18 3.16 -23.15
C LEU A 28 -19.04 2.03 -22.60
N GLN A 29 -18.43 1.00 -21.99
CA GLN A 29 -19.14 -0.14 -21.42
C GLN A 29 -19.98 0.26 -20.20
N GLN A 30 -19.52 1.17 -19.35
CA GLN A 30 -20.34 1.73 -18.27
C GLN A 30 -21.60 2.43 -18.77
N ARG A 31 -21.51 3.10 -19.91
CA ARG A 31 -22.63 3.84 -20.51
C ARG A 31 -23.61 2.93 -21.24
N LEU A 32 -23.11 1.85 -21.86
CA LEU A 32 -23.89 0.98 -22.74
C LEU A 32 -24.39 -0.30 -22.05
N VAL A 33 -23.57 -0.93 -21.21
CA VAL A 33 -23.80 -2.24 -20.57
C VAL A 33 -23.38 -2.25 -19.08
N PRO A 34 -23.94 -1.37 -18.24
CA PRO A 34 -23.56 -1.27 -16.82
C PRO A 34 -23.74 -2.58 -16.03
N GLU A 35 -24.71 -3.42 -16.39
CA GLU A 35 -24.96 -4.72 -15.77
C GLU A 35 -23.82 -5.72 -16.01
N LEU A 36 -23.14 -5.65 -17.15
CA LEU A 36 -21.95 -6.47 -17.43
C LEU A 36 -20.80 -6.05 -16.52
N ILE A 37 -20.63 -4.75 -16.33
CA ILE A 37 -19.60 -4.18 -15.46
C ILE A 37 -19.87 -4.55 -13.99
N GLU A 38 -21.12 -4.53 -13.54
CA GLU A 38 -21.49 -4.96 -12.20
C GLU A 38 -21.14 -6.45 -11.98
N ALA A 39 -21.52 -7.32 -12.94
CA ALA A 39 -21.23 -8.74 -12.88
C ALA A 39 -19.72 -9.03 -12.90
N LEU A 40 -18.97 -8.34 -13.76
CA LEU A 40 -17.51 -8.44 -13.85
C LEU A 40 -16.86 -8.00 -12.54
N SER A 41 -17.24 -6.83 -12.03
CA SER A 41 -16.71 -6.28 -10.77
C SER A 41 -16.93 -7.26 -9.62
N LYS A 42 -18.15 -7.80 -9.52
CA LYS A 42 -18.50 -8.78 -8.48
C LYS A 42 -17.64 -10.05 -8.55
N ARG A 43 -17.47 -10.62 -9.75
CA ARG A 43 -16.69 -11.85 -9.95
C ARG A 43 -15.19 -11.63 -9.76
N TYR A 44 -14.68 -10.50 -10.24
CA TYR A 44 -13.30 -10.08 -10.01
C TYR A 44 -13.02 -9.94 -8.51
N THR A 45 -13.91 -9.28 -7.75
CA THR A 45 -13.75 -9.15 -6.30
C THR A 45 -13.73 -10.53 -5.61
N ILE A 46 -14.56 -11.48 -6.03
CA ILE A 46 -14.52 -12.86 -5.50
C ILE A 46 -13.16 -13.51 -5.77
N LEU A 47 -12.70 -13.52 -7.02
CA LEU A 47 -11.42 -14.13 -7.39
C LEU A 47 -10.26 -13.48 -6.64
N ARG A 48 -10.28 -12.14 -6.52
CA ARG A 48 -9.28 -11.35 -5.80
C ARG A 48 -9.26 -11.69 -4.31
N THR A 49 -10.42 -11.80 -3.66
CA THR A 49 -10.49 -12.17 -2.23
C THR A 49 -10.02 -13.60 -2.01
N VAL A 50 -10.35 -14.54 -2.92
CA VAL A 50 -9.79 -15.91 -2.87
C VAL A 50 -8.28 -15.86 -3.03
N SER A 51 -7.73 -15.09 -3.97
CA SER A 51 -6.27 -14.98 -4.16
C SER A 51 -5.53 -14.53 -2.89
N LEU A 52 -6.19 -13.71 -2.06
CA LEU A 52 -5.60 -13.12 -0.86
C LEU A 52 -5.76 -13.99 0.40
N LEU A 53 -6.82 -14.81 0.47
CA LEU A 53 -7.18 -15.57 1.66
C LEU A 53 -7.09 -17.08 1.48
N GLN A 54 -6.74 -17.55 0.27
CA GLN A 54 -6.69 -18.97 -0.03
C GLN A 54 -5.71 -19.75 0.87
N PRO A 55 -6.07 -20.98 1.26
CA PRO A 55 -7.37 -21.62 1.04
C PRO A 55 -8.47 -21.00 1.92
N VAL A 56 -9.63 -20.66 1.34
CA VAL A 56 -10.71 -19.94 2.05
C VAL A 56 -12.07 -20.64 1.98
N GLY A 57 -12.76 -20.73 3.11
CA GLY A 57 -14.13 -21.26 3.19
C GLY A 57 -15.19 -20.24 2.74
N ARG A 58 -16.33 -20.72 2.22
CA ARG A 58 -17.45 -19.85 1.77
C ARG A 58 -17.99 -18.90 2.84
N ARG A 59 -18.01 -19.32 4.10
CA ARG A 59 -18.47 -18.48 5.22
C ARG A 59 -17.58 -17.24 5.41
N VAL A 60 -16.26 -17.46 5.47
CA VAL A 60 -15.28 -16.38 5.59
C VAL A 60 -15.33 -15.49 4.36
N LEU A 61 -15.38 -16.10 3.16
CA LEU A 61 -15.48 -15.34 1.91
C LEU A 61 -16.74 -14.48 1.85
N ALA A 62 -17.90 -14.99 2.30
CA ALA A 62 -19.15 -14.22 2.34
C ALA A 62 -19.07 -13.03 3.31
N GLN A 63 -18.47 -13.25 4.49
CA GLN A 63 -18.25 -12.20 5.48
C GLN A 63 -17.36 -11.07 4.93
N GLU A 64 -16.22 -11.42 4.32
CA GLU A 64 -15.28 -10.45 3.74
C GLU A 64 -15.89 -9.64 2.58
N LEU A 65 -16.81 -10.26 1.82
CA LEU A 65 -17.50 -9.62 0.71
C LEU A 65 -18.78 -8.89 1.10
N GLY A 66 -19.13 -8.83 2.39
CA GLY A 66 -20.39 -8.24 2.86
C GLY A 66 -21.64 -8.90 2.25
N SER A 67 -21.56 -10.20 1.92
CA SER A 67 -22.59 -10.95 1.21
C SER A 67 -23.07 -12.15 2.03
N THR A 68 -24.10 -12.85 1.54
CA THR A 68 -24.58 -14.10 2.17
C THR A 68 -24.00 -15.30 1.44
N GLU A 69 -23.77 -16.39 2.17
CA GLU A 69 -23.31 -17.66 1.56
C GLU A 69 -24.22 -18.13 0.43
N ARG A 70 -25.54 -17.89 0.56
CA ARG A 70 -26.53 -18.22 -0.46
C ARG A 70 -26.28 -17.45 -1.76
N ARG A 71 -26.04 -16.13 -1.68
CA ARG A 71 -25.76 -15.29 -2.86
C ARG A 71 -24.40 -15.61 -3.47
N LEU A 72 -23.41 -15.91 -2.63
CA LEU A 72 -22.04 -16.22 -3.08
C LEU A 72 -21.96 -17.58 -3.79
N ARG A 73 -22.79 -18.56 -3.38
CA ARG A 73 -22.77 -19.91 -3.96
C ARG A 73 -22.88 -19.92 -5.48
N ALA A 74 -23.81 -19.15 -6.05
CA ALA A 74 -24.01 -19.14 -7.50
C ALA A 74 -22.79 -18.64 -8.27
N GLU A 75 -22.14 -17.57 -7.77
CA GLU A 75 -20.95 -17.02 -8.41
C GLU A 75 -19.73 -17.95 -8.27
N VAL A 76 -19.55 -18.57 -7.11
CA VAL A 76 -18.45 -19.52 -6.90
C VAL A 76 -18.59 -20.75 -7.80
N GLU A 77 -19.81 -21.30 -7.93
CA GLU A 77 -20.05 -22.43 -8.84
C GLU A 77 -19.82 -22.03 -10.30
N PHE A 78 -20.20 -20.81 -10.69
CA PHE A 78 -19.90 -20.27 -12.01
C PHE A 78 -18.39 -20.19 -12.28
N LEU A 79 -17.62 -19.61 -11.35
CA LEU A 79 -16.16 -19.48 -11.46
C LEU A 79 -15.46 -20.85 -11.44
N ARG A 80 -16.01 -21.82 -10.69
CA ARG A 80 -15.52 -23.20 -10.67
C ARG A 80 -15.77 -23.90 -11.99
N ALA A 81 -16.95 -23.73 -12.58
CA ALA A 81 -17.29 -24.29 -13.89
C ALA A 81 -16.40 -23.73 -15.01
N GLN A 82 -15.93 -22.48 -14.86
CA GLN A 82 -14.94 -21.87 -15.76
C GLN A 82 -13.49 -22.30 -15.47
N GLY A 83 -13.26 -23.12 -14.45
CA GLY A 83 -11.91 -23.56 -14.08
C GLY A 83 -11.04 -22.48 -13.45
N LEU A 84 -11.62 -21.38 -12.96
CA LEU A 84 -10.89 -20.27 -12.32
C LEU A 84 -10.67 -20.49 -10.82
N VAL A 85 -11.58 -21.25 -10.19
CA VAL A 85 -11.53 -21.60 -8.77
C VAL A 85 -11.55 -23.12 -8.62
N ALA A 86 -10.67 -23.65 -7.77
CA ALA A 86 -10.73 -25.02 -7.28
C ALA A 86 -11.29 -25.03 -5.86
N ALA A 87 -12.17 -25.99 -5.55
CA ALA A 87 -12.75 -26.15 -4.21
C ALA A 87 -12.39 -27.53 -3.65
N SER A 88 -11.87 -27.55 -2.43
CA SER A 88 -11.58 -28.77 -1.66
C SER A 88 -12.22 -28.72 -0.27
N ASN A 89 -12.04 -29.78 0.52
CA ASN A 89 -12.41 -29.79 1.93
C ASN A 89 -11.64 -28.76 2.77
N LEU A 90 -10.46 -28.31 2.31
CA LEU A 90 -9.66 -27.26 2.95
C LEU A 90 -10.13 -25.84 2.59
N GLY A 91 -11.00 -25.70 1.58
CA GLY A 91 -11.49 -24.40 1.11
C GLY A 91 -11.29 -24.21 -0.39
N MET A 92 -11.52 -22.98 -0.83
CA MET A 92 -11.36 -22.53 -2.21
C MET A 92 -9.98 -21.95 -2.44
N THR A 93 -9.38 -22.26 -3.57
CA THR A 93 -8.12 -21.72 -4.08
C THR A 93 -8.30 -21.29 -5.54
N LEU A 94 -7.46 -20.37 -6.02
CA LEU A 94 -7.38 -20.08 -7.44
C LEU A 94 -6.64 -21.20 -8.17
N THR A 95 -7.06 -21.46 -9.40
CA THR A 95 -6.25 -22.20 -10.37
C THR A 95 -5.19 -21.27 -10.97
N PRO A 96 -4.17 -21.79 -11.69
CA PRO A 96 -3.22 -20.94 -12.42
C PRO A 96 -3.91 -19.95 -13.35
N ALA A 97 -4.92 -20.39 -14.11
CA ALA A 97 -5.72 -19.54 -14.99
C ALA A 97 -6.52 -18.47 -14.23
N GLY A 98 -7.08 -18.83 -13.05
CA GLY A 98 -7.76 -17.87 -12.19
C GLY A 98 -6.81 -16.80 -11.63
N ALA A 99 -5.58 -17.18 -11.28
CA ALA A 99 -4.56 -16.25 -10.81
C ALA A 99 -4.13 -15.28 -11.92
N GLU A 100 -3.86 -15.80 -13.13
CA GLU A 100 -3.51 -15.00 -14.31
C GLU A 100 -4.62 -14.00 -14.67
N LEU A 101 -5.88 -14.44 -14.71
CA LEU A 101 -7.02 -13.57 -15.01
C LEU A 101 -7.17 -12.41 -14.00
N VAL A 102 -6.89 -12.66 -12.72
CA VAL A 102 -6.91 -11.59 -11.69
C VAL A 102 -5.82 -10.56 -11.95
N GLU A 103 -4.65 -10.97 -12.44
CA GLU A 103 -3.57 -10.05 -12.78
C GLU A 103 -3.89 -9.24 -14.04
N GLU A 104 -4.38 -9.88 -15.10
CA GLU A 104 -4.76 -9.23 -16.36
C GLU A 104 -5.88 -8.20 -16.17
N LEU A 105 -6.91 -8.54 -15.39
CA LEU A 105 -8.05 -7.65 -15.14
C LEU A 105 -7.70 -6.48 -14.20
N ALA A 106 -6.58 -6.52 -13.48
CA ALA A 106 -6.29 -5.53 -12.44
C ALA A 106 -6.22 -4.09 -13.00
N LEU A 107 -5.60 -3.87 -14.15
CA LEU A 107 -5.50 -2.55 -14.79
C LEU A 107 -6.86 -2.08 -15.32
N TYR A 108 -7.59 -2.97 -15.99
CA TYR A 108 -8.91 -2.67 -16.51
C TYR A 108 -9.90 -2.30 -15.38
N MET A 109 -9.87 -3.02 -14.26
CA MET A 109 -10.73 -2.71 -13.11
C MET A 109 -10.43 -1.34 -12.49
N ARG A 110 -9.19 -0.85 -12.58
CA ARG A 110 -8.85 0.51 -12.13
C ARG A 110 -9.53 1.58 -12.98
N GLU A 111 -9.58 1.38 -14.30
CA GLU A 111 -10.29 2.26 -15.23
C GLU A 111 -11.81 2.17 -15.06
N VAL A 112 -12.35 0.98 -14.81
CA VAL A 112 -13.76 0.79 -14.43
C VAL A 112 -14.13 1.55 -13.15
N HIS A 113 -13.19 1.79 -12.23
CA HIS A 113 -13.46 2.59 -11.04
C HIS A 113 -13.10 4.09 -11.20
N ASP A 114 -12.76 4.54 -12.42
CA ASP A 114 -12.26 5.89 -12.75
C ASP A 114 -11.14 6.35 -11.79
N LEU A 115 -10.32 5.41 -11.29
CA LEU A 115 -9.32 5.71 -10.27
C LEU A 115 -8.22 6.59 -10.83
N THR A 116 -7.79 6.35 -12.06
CA THR A 116 -6.72 7.11 -12.71
C THR A 116 -7.02 8.60 -12.78
N ARG A 117 -8.27 8.98 -13.11
CA ARG A 117 -8.71 10.38 -13.10
C ARG A 117 -8.72 10.96 -11.70
N ARG A 118 -9.24 10.22 -10.73
CA ARG A 118 -9.33 10.66 -9.32
C ARG A 118 -7.95 10.83 -8.69
N GLU A 119 -7.02 9.93 -8.99
CA GLU A 119 -5.61 10.01 -8.60
C GLU A 119 -4.96 11.27 -9.16
N GLN A 120 -5.11 11.55 -10.46
CA GLN A 120 -4.57 12.75 -11.10
C GLN A 120 -5.16 14.04 -10.50
N ALA A 121 -6.48 14.09 -10.33
CA ALA A 121 -7.15 15.25 -9.75
C ALA A 121 -6.70 15.49 -8.29
N LEU A 122 -6.57 14.42 -7.50
CA LEU A 122 -6.12 14.53 -6.11
C LEU A 122 -4.64 14.92 -6.02
N ALA A 123 -3.78 14.36 -6.89
CA ALA A 123 -2.37 14.71 -6.97
C ALA A 123 -2.18 16.20 -7.31
N GLN A 124 -2.93 16.71 -8.30
CA GLN A 124 -2.93 18.14 -8.66
C GLN A 124 -3.42 19.02 -7.51
N HIS A 125 -4.51 18.64 -6.85
CA HIS A 125 -5.07 19.42 -5.75
C HIS A 125 -4.13 19.49 -4.54
N LEU A 126 -3.42 18.39 -4.23
CA LEU A 126 -2.49 18.30 -3.10
C LEU A 126 -1.06 18.72 -3.44
N GLY A 127 -0.76 19.02 -4.72
CA GLY A 127 0.61 19.32 -5.16
C GLY A 127 1.58 18.14 -5.02
N LEU A 128 1.08 16.91 -5.15
CA LEU A 128 1.88 15.69 -5.04
C LEU A 128 2.32 15.20 -6.42
N GLU A 129 3.52 14.63 -6.51
CA GLU A 129 4.02 14.00 -7.73
C GLU A 129 3.12 12.83 -8.17
N ARG A 130 2.64 12.04 -7.21
CA ARG A 130 1.84 10.86 -7.48
C ARG A 130 0.86 10.56 -6.35
N VAL A 131 -0.33 10.09 -6.72
CA VAL A 131 -1.32 9.48 -5.84
C VAL A 131 -1.63 8.09 -6.38
N ILE A 132 -1.72 7.10 -5.49
CA ILE A 132 -2.16 5.74 -5.84
C ILE A 132 -3.36 5.42 -4.95
N ALA A 133 -4.52 5.29 -5.57
CA ALA A 133 -5.76 4.87 -4.96
C ALA A 133 -5.98 3.36 -5.16
N VAL A 134 -6.58 2.75 -4.14
CA VAL A 134 -7.04 1.36 -4.15
C VAL A 134 -8.55 1.37 -4.02
N PRO A 135 -9.29 0.60 -4.84
CA PRO A 135 -10.74 0.56 -4.75
C PRO A 135 -11.20 -0.10 -3.44
N GLY A 136 -12.23 0.49 -2.81
CA GLY A 136 -12.87 -0.03 -1.60
C GLY A 136 -12.78 0.92 -0.42
N ASP A 137 -13.20 0.43 0.76
CA ASP A 137 -13.20 1.16 2.02
C ASP A 137 -12.24 0.50 3.03
N SER A 138 -11.18 1.22 3.40
CA SER A 138 -10.15 0.74 4.33
C SER A 138 -10.61 0.72 5.78
N ASP A 139 -11.67 1.44 6.14
CA ASP A 139 -12.20 1.49 7.51
C ASP A 139 -12.96 0.21 7.85
N THR A 140 -13.54 -0.44 6.83
CA THR A 140 -14.37 -1.64 7.02
C THR A 140 -13.74 -2.92 6.47
N SER A 141 -12.72 -2.84 5.60
CA SER A 141 -12.16 -4.02 4.91
C SER A 141 -10.66 -4.19 5.14
N GLU A 142 -10.27 -5.28 5.82
CA GLU A 142 -8.86 -5.67 5.96
C GLU A 142 -8.23 -6.01 4.59
N THR A 143 -9.03 -6.53 3.67
CA THR A 143 -8.60 -6.83 2.30
C THR A 143 -8.16 -5.55 1.57
N VAL A 144 -8.90 -4.45 1.71
CA VAL A 144 -8.52 -3.14 1.15
C VAL A 144 -7.22 -2.63 1.78
N GLN A 145 -7.05 -2.78 3.10
CA GLN A 145 -5.79 -2.41 3.78
C GLN A 145 -4.59 -3.21 3.26
N LYS A 146 -4.77 -4.50 2.95
CA LYS A 146 -3.73 -5.35 2.33
C LYS A 146 -3.40 -4.86 0.91
N ASP A 147 -4.40 -4.50 0.11
CA ASP A 147 -4.19 -3.97 -1.23
C ASP A 147 -3.50 -2.60 -1.21
N MET A 148 -3.80 -1.72 -0.25
CA MET A 148 -3.00 -0.49 -0.01
C MET A 148 -1.54 -0.82 0.27
N GLY A 149 -1.27 -1.82 1.13
CA GLY A 149 0.07 -2.29 1.41
C GLY A 149 0.81 -2.79 0.16
N ARG A 150 0.12 -3.54 -0.71
CA ARG A 150 0.66 -4.02 -2.00
C ARG A 150 0.96 -2.89 -2.97
N ALA A 151 0.04 -1.95 -3.13
CA ALA A 151 0.21 -0.81 -4.03
C ALA A 151 1.42 0.05 -3.60
N ALA A 152 1.55 0.34 -2.30
CA ALA A 152 2.70 1.04 -1.75
C ALA A 152 4.00 0.23 -1.90
N ALA A 153 3.98 -1.08 -1.66
CA ALA A 153 5.16 -1.94 -1.82
C ALA A 153 5.65 -2.01 -3.28
N GLN A 154 4.73 -2.06 -4.25
CA GLN A 154 5.04 -2.02 -5.67
C GLN A 154 5.67 -0.69 -6.06
N HIS A 155 5.09 0.43 -5.59
CA HIS A 155 5.65 1.75 -5.87
C HIS A 155 7.03 1.93 -5.22
N LEU A 156 7.18 1.52 -3.97
CA LEU A 156 8.47 1.55 -3.26
C LEU A 156 9.55 0.77 -4.03
N LYS A 157 9.24 -0.43 -4.51
CA LYS A 157 10.17 -1.23 -5.33
C LYS A 157 10.57 -0.51 -6.62
N ALA A 158 9.67 0.26 -7.22
CA ALA A 158 9.94 0.96 -8.48
C ALA A 158 10.83 2.20 -8.32
N ILE A 159 10.88 2.80 -7.13
CA ILE A 159 11.66 4.02 -6.86
C ILE A 159 12.98 3.75 -6.13
N LEU A 160 13.12 2.60 -5.46
CA LEU A 160 14.36 2.24 -4.76
C LEU A 160 15.47 1.89 -5.77
N ALA A 161 16.68 2.34 -5.45
CA ALA A 161 17.89 2.05 -6.20
C ALA A 161 19.04 1.67 -5.25
N GLU A 162 20.07 1.02 -5.79
CA GLU A 162 21.30 0.75 -5.04
C GLU A 162 21.93 2.04 -4.51
N GLY A 163 22.52 1.98 -3.31
CA GLY A 163 23.12 3.11 -2.61
C GLY A 163 22.13 3.94 -1.79
N MET A 164 20.82 3.74 -1.97
CA MET A 164 19.80 4.52 -1.24
C MET A 164 19.66 4.11 0.23
N VAL A 165 19.30 5.09 1.05
CA VAL A 165 18.86 4.88 2.42
C VAL A 165 17.34 5.01 2.50
N LEU A 166 16.67 4.00 3.04
CA LEU A 166 15.23 3.96 3.26
C LEU A 166 14.94 4.10 4.77
N ALA A 167 14.37 5.23 5.17
CA ALA A 167 13.86 5.41 6.53
C ALA A 167 12.40 4.95 6.61
N VAL A 168 12.04 4.18 7.63
CA VAL A 168 10.70 3.59 7.77
C VAL A 168 10.12 3.87 9.15
N SER A 169 8.89 4.38 9.20
CA SER A 169 8.18 4.52 10.47
C SER A 169 7.61 3.19 10.98
N GLY A 170 6.86 3.26 12.09
CA GLY A 170 6.06 2.13 12.58
C GLY A 170 4.65 2.10 11.98
N GLY A 171 3.84 1.15 12.45
CA GLY A 171 2.39 1.15 12.27
C GLY A 171 1.82 -0.03 11.49
N THR A 172 0.50 -0.19 11.58
CA THR A 172 -0.26 -1.25 10.90
C THR A 172 -0.10 -1.18 9.39
N THR A 173 -0.23 0.02 8.80
CA THR A 173 -0.11 0.23 7.35
C THR A 173 1.28 -0.19 6.84
N LEU A 174 2.35 0.26 7.49
CA LEU A 174 3.71 -0.07 7.05
C LEU A 174 4.08 -1.54 7.30
N ALA A 175 3.51 -2.18 8.33
CA ALA A 175 3.63 -3.62 8.48
C ALA A 175 2.99 -4.38 7.30
N ARG A 176 1.88 -3.89 6.74
CA ARG A 176 1.28 -4.45 5.51
C ARG A 176 2.16 -4.22 4.29
N VAL A 177 2.80 -3.05 4.15
CA VAL A 177 3.78 -2.78 3.08
C VAL A 177 4.93 -3.79 3.14
N ALA A 178 5.55 -3.96 4.32
CA ALA A 178 6.62 -4.94 4.51
C ALA A 178 6.15 -6.37 4.19
N ALA A 179 4.94 -6.74 4.62
CA ALA A 179 4.37 -8.06 4.33
C ALA A 179 4.06 -8.27 2.83
N ALA A 180 3.70 -7.22 2.09
CA ALA A 180 3.36 -7.28 0.68
C ALA A 180 4.56 -7.17 -0.27
N LEU A 181 5.72 -6.73 0.23
CA LEU A 181 6.92 -6.57 -0.57
C LEU A 181 7.34 -7.89 -1.22
N LEU A 182 7.60 -7.87 -2.53
CA LEU A 182 8.11 -9.02 -3.25
C LEU A 182 9.63 -9.12 -3.06
N PRO A 183 10.18 -10.34 -2.95
CA PRO A 183 11.63 -10.52 -2.89
C PRO A 183 12.35 -9.81 -4.04
N ALA A 184 13.48 -9.18 -3.70
CA ALA A 184 14.42 -8.60 -4.64
C ALA A 184 15.83 -8.74 -4.06
N ASN A 185 16.84 -8.45 -4.87
CA ASN A 185 18.23 -8.57 -4.44
C ASN A 185 18.98 -7.26 -4.72
N TYR A 186 19.16 -6.45 -3.68
CA TYR A 186 19.95 -5.22 -3.73
C TYR A 186 21.39 -5.44 -3.25
N HIS A 187 21.82 -6.69 -3.02
CA HIS A 187 23.19 -7.05 -2.62
C HIS A 187 23.74 -6.26 -1.42
N GLY A 188 22.88 -5.93 -0.45
CA GLY A 188 23.24 -5.11 0.71
C GLY A 188 23.49 -3.63 0.41
N ARG A 189 23.24 -3.15 -0.81
CA ARG A 189 23.51 -1.77 -1.24
C ARG A 189 22.40 -0.80 -0.90
N VAL A 190 21.25 -1.28 -0.44
CA VAL A 190 20.22 -0.43 0.18
C VAL A 190 20.36 -0.57 1.69
N THR A 191 20.28 0.55 2.42
CA THR A 191 20.26 0.55 3.89
C THR A 191 18.87 0.94 4.38
N VAL A 192 18.22 0.07 5.15
CA VAL A 192 16.91 0.34 5.75
C VAL A 192 17.09 0.70 7.23
N VAL A 193 16.55 1.84 7.65
CA VAL A 193 16.66 2.32 9.04
C VAL A 193 15.30 2.73 9.62
N PRO A 194 15.11 2.64 10.94
CA PRO A 194 13.90 3.15 11.59
C PRO A 194 13.92 4.67 11.59
N ALA A 195 12.80 5.30 11.20
CA ALA A 195 12.63 6.74 11.25
C ALA A 195 12.28 7.27 12.65
N ARG A 196 12.03 6.37 13.61
CA ARG A 196 11.67 6.70 14.99
C ARG A 196 12.07 5.59 15.95
N GLY A 197 12.04 5.90 17.24
CA GLY A 197 12.33 4.95 18.31
C GLY A 197 11.31 3.83 18.44
N GLY A 198 11.60 2.87 19.31
CA GLY A 198 10.65 1.85 19.73
C GLY A 198 9.48 2.48 20.48
N MET A 199 8.25 2.17 20.06
CA MET A 199 7.04 2.43 20.82
C MET A 199 6.58 1.13 21.51
N GLY A 200 5.87 1.23 22.64
CA GLY A 200 5.26 0.10 23.37
C GLY A 200 4.11 -0.59 22.63
N GLU A 201 4.25 -0.72 21.31
CA GLU A 201 3.32 -1.35 20.41
C GLU A 201 3.62 -2.84 20.27
N ASP A 202 2.66 -3.56 19.69
CA ASP A 202 2.87 -4.88 19.12
C ASP A 202 4.17 -4.92 18.30
N LEU A 203 5.05 -5.87 18.62
CA LEU A 203 6.37 -6.07 18.00
C LEU A 203 6.27 -6.04 16.47
N GLY A 204 5.20 -6.59 15.89
CA GLY A 204 4.99 -6.62 14.45
C GLY A 204 4.86 -5.25 13.78
N LYS A 205 4.56 -4.18 14.56
CA LYS A 205 4.27 -2.82 14.10
C LYS A 205 5.39 -1.84 14.41
N GLN A 206 6.42 -2.25 15.14
CA GLN A 206 7.54 -1.37 15.49
C GLN A 206 8.39 -1.04 14.26
N ALA A 207 8.88 0.20 14.20
CA ALA A 207 9.69 0.70 13.09
C ALA A 207 10.94 -0.18 12.84
N GLY A 208 11.63 -0.58 13.92
CA GLY A 208 12.77 -1.51 13.86
C GLY A 208 12.44 -2.85 13.21
N THR A 209 11.35 -3.49 13.65
CA THR A 209 10.92 -4.77 13.10
C THR A 209 10.47 -4.66 11.64
N ILE A 210 9.78 -3.57 11.28
CA ILE A 210 9.38 -3.31 9.89
C ILE A 210 10.62 -3.09 9.02
N ALA A 211 11.59 -2.29 9.47
CA ALA A 211 12.85 -2.06 8.75
C ALA A 211 13.61 -3.37 8.51
N ALA A 212 13.75 -4.21 9.53
CA ALA A 212 14.40 -5.51 9.41
C ALA A 212 13.66 -6.44 8.42
N LYS A 213 12.31 -6.48 8.45
CA LYS A 213 11.50 -7.28 7.52
C LYS A 213 11.66 -6.82 6.08
N ILE A 214 11.66 -5.51 5.83
CA ILE A 214 11.88 -4.95 4.49
C ILE A 214 13.28 -5.31 4.01
N ALA A 215 14.30 -5.11 4.84
CA ALA A 215 15.68 -5.40 4.47
C ALA A 215 15.89 -6.88 4.12
N ALA A 216 15.32 -7.80 4.90
CA ALA A 216 15.39 -9.23 4.63
C ALA A 216 14.79 -9.61 3.27
N LYS A 217 13.64 -9.02 2.91
CA LYS A 217 13.00 -9.27 1.61
C LYS A 217 13.76 -8.67 0.42
N LEU A 218 14.48 -7.59 0.65
CA LEU A 218 15.24 -6.89 -0.40
C LEU A 218 16.68 -7.36 -0.53
N ASN A 219 17.13 -8.31 0.30
CA ASN A 219 18.54 -8.61 0.51
C ASN A 219 19.37 -7.31 0.69
N ALA A 220 18.87 -6.44 1.56
CA ALA A 220 19.42 -5.14 1.90
C ALA A 220 19.99 -5.15 3.32
N THR A 221 20.79 -4.14 3.67
CA THR A 221 21.30 -3.96 5.02
C THR A 221 20.26 -3.23 5.87
N HIS A 222 20.22 -3.50 7.18
CA HIS A 222 19.48 -2.67 8.12
C HIS A 222 20.31 -2.29 9.34
N ARG A 223 19.85 -1.24 10.01
CA ARG A 223 20.27 -0.88 11.38
C ARG A 223 19.04 -0.81 12.26
N LEU A 224 19.22 -0.93 13.57
CA LEU A 224 18.15 -0.78 14.54
C LEU A 224 18.43 0.44 15.41
N LEU A 225 17.36 1.18 15.73
CA LEU A 225 17.43 2.30 16.66
C LEU A 225 16.94 1.83 18.02
N HIS A 226 17.88 1.55 18.93
CA HIS A 226 17.59 1.09 20.29
C HIS A 226 17.24 2.23 21.25
N LEU A 227 16.36 3.12 20.80
CA LEU A 227 15.90 4.28 21.56
C LEU A 227 14.38 4.21 21.77
N PRO A 228 13.86 4.37 22.98
CA PRO A 228 12.43 4.59 23.20
C PRO A 228 11.97 5.92 22.61
N ASP A 229 10.75 5.93 22.10
CA ASP A 229 10.19 7.08 21.39
C ASP A 229 9.56 8.14 22.32
N TRP A 230 9.43 7.84 23.62
CA TRP A 230 8.83 8.72 24.65
C TRP A 230 9.87 9.34 25.59
N LEU A 231 11.16 9.27 25.24
CA LEU A 231 12.20 9.86 26.06
C LEU A 231 12.04 11.39 26.15
N GLY A 232 12.25 11.93 27.36
CA GLY A 232 12.37 13.37 27.53
C GLY A 232 13.63 13.90 26.84
N GLU A 233 13.58 15.16 26.41
CA GLU A 233 14.60 15.82 25.58
C GLU A 233 16.03 15.64 26.11
N LYS A 234 16.24 15.84 27.42
CA LYS A 234 17.58 15.68 28.04
C LYS A 234 18.14 14.26 27.90
N ALA A 235 17.30 13.25 28.12
CA ALA A 235 17.72 11.85 28.02
C ALA A 235 17.97 11.45 26.55
N ALA A 236 17.09 11.90 25.65
CA ALA A 236 17.25 11.68 24.22
C ALA A 236 18.55 12.33 23.69
N ALA A 237 18.85 13.57 24.11
CA ALA A 237 20.07 14.28 23.70
C ALA A 237 21.35 13.60 24.18
N ALA A 238 21.37 13.08 25.41
CA ALA A 238 22.50 12.33 25.95
C ALA A 238 22.72 11.01 25.18
N LEU A 239 21.65 10.21 25.01
CA LEU A 239 21.72 8.95 24.29
C LEU A 239 22.06 9.12 22.80
N ALA A 240 21.63 10.23 22.18
CA ALA A 240 21.98 10.55 20.80
C ALA A 240 23.47 10.81 20.57
N GLN A 241 24.28 11.00 21.63
CA GLN A 241 25.74 11.10 21.52
C GLN A 241 26.44 9.75 21.48
N GLU A 242 25.76 8.66 21.88
CA GLU A 242 26.34 7.32 21.80
C GLU A 242 26.62 6.97 20.33
N PRO A 243 27.85 6.50 19.99
CA PRO A 243 28.27 6.34 18.59
C PRO A 243 27.31 5.51 17.74
N GLU A 244 26.80 4.39 18.27
CA GLU A 244 25.87 3.51 17.56
C GLU A 244 24.52 4.18 17.28
N ILE A 245 23.99 4.93 18.25
CA ILE A 245 22.72 5.66 18.08
C ILE A 245 22.93 6.81 17.09
N LYS A 246 24.04 7.54 17.23
CA LYS A 246 24.39 8.65 16.35
C LYS A 246 24.49 8.22 14.89
N GLU A 247 25.16 7.08 14.60
CA GLU A 247 25.26 6.53 13.24
C GLU A 247 23.86 6.29 12.63
N VAL A 248 22.94 5.67 13.38
CA VAL A 248 21.59 5.39 12.88
C VAL A 248 20.78 6.66 12.66
N LEU A 249 20.92 7.66 13.54
CA LEU A 249 20.28 8.96 13.37
C LEU A 249 20.83 9.72 12.15
N GLU A 250 22.14 9.63 11.89
CA GLU A 250 22.77 10.22 10.70
C GLU A 250 22.33 9.53 9.41
N LEU A 251 22.22 8.19 9.40
CA LEU A 251 21.60 7.44 8.31
C LEU A 251 20.14 7.85 8.09
N GLY A 252 19.36 8.00 9.16
CA GLY A 252 17.98 8.48 9.07
C GLY A 252 17.87 9.86 8.44
N ARG A 253 18.82 10.76 8.73
CA ARG A 253 18.90 12.11 8.13
C ARG A 253 19.34 12.11 6.66
N SER A 254 20.11 11.12 6.23
CA SER A 254 20.55 10.95 4.83
C SER A 254 19.58 10.12 3.99
N ALA A 255 18.40 9.78 4.53
CA ALA A 255 17.39 8.98 3.85
C ALA A 255 17.02 9.58 2.47
N SER A 256 17.17 8.75 1.44
CA SER A 256 16.71 9.05 0.07
C SER A 256 15.19 8.89 -0.03
N VAL A 257 14.62 7.97 0.76
CA VAL A 257 13.18 7.71 0.83
C VAL A 257 12.75 7.61 2.28
N LEU A 258 11.67 8.32 2.64
CA LEU A 258 10.99 8.19 3.91
C LEU A 258 9.63 7.52 3.70
N LEU A 259 9.47 6.31 4.22
CA LEU A 259 8.21 5.59 4.24
C LEU A 259 7.48 5.84 5.57
N LEU A 260 6.33 6.49 5.48
CA LEU A 260 5.62 7.04 6.62
C LEU A 260 4.11 6.74 6.56
N GLY A 261 3.53 6.42 7.71
CA GLY A 261 2.08 6.44 7.90
C GLY A 261 1.60 7.72 8.59
N ILE A 262 0.46 8.24 8.17
CA ILE A 262 -0.23 9.37 8.82
C ILE A 262 -1.31 8.82 9.75
N GLY A 263 -1.30 9.23 11.01
CA GLY A 263 -2.29 8.79 12.00
C GLY A 263 -3.34 9.86 12.30
N ALA A 264 -4.54 9.44 12.70
CA ALA A 264 -5.51 10.36 13.27
C ALA A 264 -5.03 10.85 14.65
N ALA A 265 -5.09 12.16 14.88
CA ALA A 265 -4.56 12.80 16.10
C ALA A 265 -5.01 12.10 17.39
N GLN A 266 -6.33 11.93 17.58
CA GLN A 266 -6.89 11.33 18.79
C GLN A 266 -6.49 9.87 18.98
N ALA A 267 -6.45 9.08 17.90
CA ALA A 267 -6.04 7.68 17.97
C ALA A 267 -4.56 7.56 18.37
N MET A 268 -3.71 8.43 17.82
CA MET A 268 -2.28 8.42 18.09
C MET A 268 -1.93 8.96 19.47
N ALA A 269 -2.67 9.96 19.97
CA ALA A 269 -2.50 10.48 21.32
C ALA A 269 -2.83 9.42 22.39
N ARG A 270 -3.92 8.64 22.20
CA ARG A 270 -4.26 7.51 23.08
C ARG A 270 -3.20 6.42 23.05
N ARG A 271 -2.67 6.09 21.86
CA ARG A 271 -1.58 5.09 21.71
C ARG A 271 -0.29 5.51 22.42
N ARG A 272 -0.03 6.81 22.53
CA ARG A 272 1.10 7.37 23.28
C ARG A 272 0.81 7.60 24.77
N HIS A 273 -0.36 7.16 25.24
CA HIS A 273 -0.77 7.31 26.64
C HIS A 273 -0.76 8.77 27.12
N LEU A 274 -1.11 9.72 26.23
CA LEU A 274 -1.32 11.11 26.64
C LEU A 274 -2.44 11.18 27.69
N ARG A 275 -2.26 12.07 28.65
CA ARG A 275 -3.20 12.27 29.75
C ARG A 275 -4.53 12.87 29.25
N PRO A 276 -5.65 12.69 29.96
CA PRO A 276 -6.96 13.22 29.55
C PRO A 276 -7.00 14.74 29.30
N ASP A 277 -6.23 15.52 30.06
CA ASP A 277 -6.08 16.97 29.86
C ASP A 277 -5.40 17.30 28.53
N GLN A 278 -4.37 16.54 28.15
CA GLN A 278 -3.67 16.69 26.87
C GLN A 278 -4.54 16.26 25.69
N LEU A 279 -5.35 15.20 25.84
CA LEU A 279 -6.32 14.79 24.82
C LEU A 279 -7.35 15.89 24.55
N SER A 280 -7.86 16.51 25.61
CA SER A 280 -8.83 17.61 25.51
C SER A 280 -8.20 18.85 24.86
N LEU A 281 -6.95 19.15 25.20
CA LEU A 281 -6.19 20.23 24.56
C LEU A 281 -6.02 20.02 23.06
N LEU A 282 -5.70 18.79 22.61
CA LEU A 282 -5.60 18.47 21.18
C LEU A 282 -6.91 18.71 20.43
N GLU A 283 -8.07 18.42 21.04
CA GLU A 283 -9.38 18.73 20.46
C GLU A 283 -9.61 20.23 20.35
N GLN A 284 -9.31 20.99 21.42
CA GLN A 284 -9.44 22.44 21.45
C GLN A 284 -8.55 23.13 20.40
N LEU A 285 -7.35 22.60 20.19
CA LEU A 285 -6.41 23.07 19.18
C LEU A 285 -6.76 22.60 17.75
N GLY A 286 -7.81 21.79 17.59
CA GLY A 286 -8.28 21.32 16.29
C GLY A 286 -7.33 20.33 15.62
N ALA A 287 -6.56 19.56 16.39
CA ALA A 287 -5.67 18.54 15.86
C ALA A 287 -6.47 17.42 15.17
N VAL A 288 -6.11 17.13 13.91
CA VAL A 288 -6.75 16.08 13.09
C VAL A 288 -5.77 14.98 12.67
N GLY A 289 -4.49 15.31 12.52
CA GLY A 289 -3.45 14.38 12.12
C GLY A 289 -2.28 14.33 13.10
N GLU A 290 -1.56 13.22 13.10
CA GLU A 290 -0.29 13.06 13.82
C GLU A 290 0.75 12.37 12.94
N THR A 291 1.99 12.82 13.08
CA THR A 291 3.18 12.20 12.48
C THR A 291 4.40 12.53 13.33
N PHE A 292 5.23 11.53 13.67
CA PHE A 292 6.46 11.70 14.48
C PHE A 292 6.31 12.42 15.83
N GLY A 293 5.13 12.38 16.45
CA GLY A 293 4.82 13.09 17.69
C GLY A 293 4.26 14.49 17.46
N TYR A 294 4.35 15.02 16.25
CA TYR A 294 3.78 16.31 15.87
C TYR A 294 2.31 16.14 15.52
N TYR A 295 1.47 17.01 16.08
CA TYR A 295 0.03 17.04 15.80
C TYR A 295 -0.32 18.25 14.94
N PHE A 296 -1.15 18.01 13.94
CA PHE A 296 -1.47 18.97 12.90
C PHE A 296 -2.96 19.27 12.86
N ASN A 297 -3.32 20.55 12.67
CA ASN A 297 -4.70 20.95 12.40
C ASN A 297 -5.05 20.81 10.89
N ARG A 298 -6.29 21.15 10.50
CA ARG A 298 -6.75 21.03 9.10
C ARG A 298 -6.00 21.91 8.09
N ARG A 299 -5.26 22.92 8.56
CA ARG A 299 -4.40 23.78 7.72
C ARG A 299 -2.98 23.23 7.57
N GLY A 300 -2.66 22.11 8.23
CA GLY A 300 -1.31 21.54 8.25
C GLY A 300 -0.35 22.24 9.22
N GLU A 301 -0.86 23.10 10.10
CA GLU A 301 -0.04 23.77 11.12
C GLU A 301 0.21 22.84 12.30
N ILE A 302 1.44 22.81 12.82
CA ILE A 302 1.77 22.10 14.05
C ILE A 302 1.10 22.83 15.21
N VAL A 303 0.26 22.12 15.96
CA VAL A 303 -0.44 22.67 17.13
C VAL A 303 0.03 22.09 18.45
N TYR A 304 0.71 20.93 18.42
CA TYR A 304 1.23 20.25 19.62
C TYR A 304 2.40 19.32 19.25
N VAL A 305 3.33 19.11 20.20
CA VAL A 305 4.49 18.20 20.12
C VAL A 305 4.58 17.37 21.39
#